data_AF-A0A1D8JFJ9-F1
#
_entry.id   AF-A0A1D8JFJ9-F1
#
_cell.length_a   1.000
_cell.length_b   1.000
_cell.length_c   1.000
_cell.angle_alpha   90.00
_cell.angle_beta   90.00
_cell.angle_gamma   90.00
#
_symmetry.space_group_name_H-M   'P 1'
#
loop_
_entity.id
_entity.type
_entity.pdbx_description
1 polymer ?
#
loop_
_entity_poly.entity_id
_entity_poly.type
_entity_poly.pdbx_seq_one_letter_code
_entity_poly.pdbx_strand_id
1 'polypeptide(L)'
;MKKEIKYAAVFYYEMDSMNEGKGRVYIRYPDLERAGIPAVAVSDSRERESVARDLLQSAIEFAIVIDKELPNPSPIESINIKRDIDAVAQPFKIEIVNILL
;
A
#
# COMPACT_ATOMS: atom_id res chain seq x y z
N MET A 1 9.03 -21.76 -13.94
CA MET A 1 8.26 -20.51 -14.11
C MET A 1 8.33 -19.75 -12.80
N LYS A 2 8.92 -18.54 -12.76
CA LYS A 2 8.78 -17.68 -11.58
C LYS A 2 7.32 -17.24 -11.53
N LYS A 3 6.62 -17.46 -10.41
CA LYS A 3 5.30 -16.87 -10.20
C LYS A 3 5.51 -15.36 -10.04
N GLU A 4 4.91 -14.59 -10.94
CA GLU A 4 4.86 -13.13 -10.81
C GLU A 4 4.04 -12.79 -9.56
N ILE A 5 4.61 -11.98 -8.65
CA ILE A 5 3.93 -11.61 -7.42
C ILE A 5 3.21 -10.29 -7.67
N LYS A 6 1.89 -10.28 -7.49
CA LYS A 6 1.04 -9.14 -7.79
C LYS A 6 0.05 -8.89 -6.67
N TYR A 7 0.09 -7.69 -6.08
CA TYR A 7 -0.84 -7.25 -5.03
C TYR A 7 -1.39 -5.86 -5.34
N ALA A 8 -2.64 -5.64 -4.93
CA ALA A 8 -3.25 -4.31 -5.01
C ALA A 8 -2.73 -3.41 -3.87
N ALA A 9 -2.09 -2.31 -4.24
CA ALA A 9 -1.75 -1.22 -3.35
C ALA A 9 -2.86 -0.16 -3.38
N VAL A 10 -3.20 0.40 -2.24
CA VAL A 10 -4.10 1.55 -2.11
C VAL A 10 -3.28 2.79 -1.77
N PHE A 11 -3.46 3.84 -2.57
CA PHE A 11 -2.79 5.13 -2.46
C PHE A 11 -3.80 6.17 -1.96
N TYR A 12 -3.59 6.67 -0.75
CA TYR A 12 -4.39 7.73 -0.14
C TYR A 12 -3.64 9.05 -0.25
N TYR A 13 -4.19 9.96 -1.04
CA TYR A 13 -3.59 11.27 -1.26
C TYR A 13 -4.12 12.26 -0.23
N GLU A 14 -3.20 12.84 0.53
CA GLU A 14 -3.49 13.84 1.55
C GLU A 14 -2.76 15.15 1.24
N MET A 15 -3.44 16.29 1.46
CA MET A 15 -2.78 17.59 1.42
C MET A 15 -2.12 17.84 2.77
N ASP A 16 -0.83 18.17 2.76
CA ASP A 16 -0.17 18.65 3.96
C ASP A 16 -0.65 20.08 4.22
N SER A 17 -1.65 20.23 5.10
CA SER A 17 -2.22 21.53 5.47
C SER A 17 -1.18 22.50 6.08
N MET A 18 -0.03 21.99 6.54
CA MET A 18 1.08 22.78 7.07
C MET A 18 2.10 23.19 6.00
N ASN A 19 2.11 22.53 4.84
CA ASN A 19 3.09 22.77 3.77
C ASN A 19 2.39 23.00 2.44
N GLU A 20 2.07 24.27 2.15
CA GLU A 20 1.47 24.74 0.90
C GLU A 20 2.17 24.09 -0.33
N GLY A 21 1.49 23.11 -0.94
CA GLY A 21 1.93 22.46 -2.18
C GLY A 21 2.65 21.11 -2.06
N LYS A 22 2.88 20.57 -0.86
CA LYS A 22 3.47 19.21 -0.70
C LYS A 22 2.40 18.20 -0.28
N GLY A 23 1.79 17.53 -1.25
CA GLY A 23 0.88 16.41 -0.98
C GLY A 23 1.63 15.12 -0.66
N ARG A 24 1.19 14.39 0.36
CA ARG A 24 1.72 13.06 0.71
C ARG A 24 0.81 11.98 0.17
N VAL A 25 1.38 10.81 -0.09
CA VAL A 25 0.65 9.61 -0.49
C VAL A 25 0.93 8.51 0.51
N TYR A 26 -0.10 8.07 1.22
CA TYR A 26 -0.02 6.90 2.08
C TYR A 26 -0.30 5.67 1.22
N ILE A 27 0.60 4.70 1.31
CA ILE A 27 0.57 3.48 0.52
C ILE A 27 0.27 2.34 1.47
N ARG A 28 -0.72 1.50 1.13
CA ARG A 28 -1.13 0.36 1.94
C ARG A 28 -1.37 -0.87 1.07
N TYR A 29 -1.09 -2.06 1.59
CA TYR A 29 -1.46 -3.33 0.96
C TYR A 29 -2.50 -4.07 1.81
N PRO A 30 -3.81 -3.93 1.52
CA PRO A 30 -4.87 -4.42 2.39
C PRO A 30 -4.84 -5.93 2.66
N ASP A 31 -4.41 -6.74 1.68
CA ASP A 31 -4.30 -8.19 1.84
C ASP A 31 -3.21 -8.57 2.84
N LEU A 32 -2.04 -7.94 2.71
CA LEU A 32 -0.90 -8.15 3.60
C LEU A 32 -1.22 -7.69 5.02
N GLU A 33 -1.81 -6.51 5.16
CA GLU A 33 -2.20 -5.99 6.48
C GLU A 33 -3.25 -6.87 7.17
N ARG A 34 -4.25 -7.37 6.42
CA ARG A 34 -5.23 -8.33 6.96
C ARG A 34 -4.61 -9.65 7.39
N ALA A 35 -3.57 -10.09 6.69
CA ALA A 35 -2.78 -11.23 7.10
C ALA A 35 -1.90 -10.91 8.32
N GLY A 36 -1.76 -9.64 8.74
CA GLY A 36 -0.87 -9.21 9.81
C GLY A 36 0.59 -9.11 9.38
N ILE A 37 0.83 -8.74 8.12
CA ILE A 37 2.14 -8.39 7.56
C ILE A 37 2.15 -6.85 7.44
N PRO A 38 3.07 -6.14 8.12
CA PRO A 38 3.16 -4.70 8.02
C PRO A 38 3.50 -4.29 6.58
N ALA A 39 2.61 -3.53 5.95
CA ALA A 39 2.74 -3.13 4.56
C ALA A 39 2.17 -1.72 4.33
N VAL A 40 2.72 -0.76 5.08
CA VAL A 40 2.35 0.66 5.04
C VAL A 40 3.60 1.52 4.83
N ALA A 41 3.51 2.51 3.94
CA ALA A 41 4.54 3.54 3.77
C ALA A 41 3.91 4.90 3.45
N VAL A 42 4.73 5.94 3.50
CA VAL A 42 4.38 7.29 3.05
C VAL A 42 5.40 7.72 2.02
N SER A 43 4.95 8.33 0.94
CA SER A 43 5.82 8.88 -0.11
C SER A 43 5.34 10.24 -0.58
N ASP A 44 6.20 10.94 -1.30
CA ASP A 44 5.75 11.97 -2.23
C ASP A 44 4.99 11.35 -3.39
N SER A 45 4.08 12.11 -4.01
CA SER A 45 3.22 11.62 -5.09
C SER A 45 3.98 11.14 -6.33
N ARG A 46 5.16 11.72 -6.61
CA ARG A 46 6.01 11.38 -7.77
C ARG A 46 6.70 10.02 -7.63
N GLU A 47 6.97 9.59 -6.41
CA GLU A 47 7.77 8.40 -6.12
C GLU A 47 6.90 7.20 -5.68
N ARG A 48 5.58 7.41 -5.56
CA ARG A 48 4.64 6.46 -4.93
C ARG A 48 4.74 5.03 -5.46
N GLU A 49 4.92 4.84 -6.77
CA GLU A 49 5.00 3.49 -7.34
C GLU A 49 6.33 2.79 -7.02
N SER A 50 7.43 3.53 -6.97
CA SER A 50 8.73 2.98 -6.58
C SER A 50 8.68 2.55 -5.11
N VAL A 51 8.22 3.45 -4.24
CA VAL A 51 8.06 3.17 -2.81
C VAL A 51 7.09 2.01 -2.58
N ALA A 52 6.00 1.91 -3.37
CA ALA A 52 5.08 0.78 -3.28
C ALA A 52 5.76 -0.55 -3.65
N ARG A 53 6.59 -0.59 -4.70
CA ARG A 53 7.34 -1.80 -5.07
C ARG A 53 8.32 -2.20 -3.98
N ASP A 54 9.10 -1.25 -3.46
CA ASP A 54 10.07 -1.50 -2.39
C ASP A 54 9.38 -2.00 -1.12
N LEU A 55 8.24 -1.39 -0.76
CA LEU A 55 7.41 -1.81 0.36
C LEU A 55 6.89 -3.25 0.18
N LEU A 56 6.43 -3.62 -1.01
CA LEU A 56 5.94 -4.98 -1.29
C LEU A 56 7.07 -6.01 -1.15
N GLN A 57 8.24 -5.69 -1.70
CA GLN A 57 9.44 -6.52 -1.61
C GLN A 57 9.83 -6.73 -0.14
N SER A 58 9.93 -5.66 0.65
CA SER A 58 10.25 -5.72 2.07
C SER A 58 9.19 -6.48 2.88
N ALA A 59 7.90 -6.33 2.57
CA ALA A 59 6.82 -7.05 3.25
C ALA A 59 6.88 -8.56 3.00
N ILE A 60 7.24 -8.98 1.78
CA ILE A 60 7.45 -10.38 1.42
C ILE A 60 8.65 -10.96 2.15
N GLU A 61 9.78 -10.24 2.14
CA GLU A 61 10.98 -10.64 2.87
C GLU A 61 10.70 -10.78 4.36
N PHE A 62 9.97 -9.82 4.94
CA PHE A 62 9.54 -9.88 6.33
C PHE A 62 8.70 -11.13 6.61
N ALA A 63 7.68 -11.42 5.78
CA ALA A 63 6.84 -12.61 5.93
C ALA A 63 7.66 -13.90 5.92
N ILE A 64 8.68 -13.99 5.07
CA ILE A 64 9.62 -15.12 5.03
C ILE A 64 10.43 -15.21 6.34
N VAL A 65 10.96 -14.10 6.83
CA VAL A 65 11.75 -14.05 8.08
C VAL A 65 10.93 -14.50 9.29
N ILE A 66 9.65 -14.16 9.33
CA ILE A 66 8.75 -14.53 10.42
C ILE A 66 7.97 -15.83 10.18
N ASP A 67 8.36 -16.63 9.18
CA ASP A 67 7.73 -17.90 8.79
C ASP A 67 6.21 -17.82 8.62
N LYS A 68 5.77 -16.78 7.91
CA LYS A 68 4.36 -16.47 7.69
C LYS A 68 3.98 -16.62 6.23
N GLU A 69 2.87 -17.31 5.99
CA GLU A 69 2.34 -17.48 4.64
C GLU A 69 1.87 -16.16 4.04
N LEU A 70 2.19 -15.95 2.77
CA LEU A 70 1.68 -14.84 1.99
C LEU A 70 0.20 -15.09 1.62
N PRO A 71 -0.71 -14.13 1.85
CA PRO A 71 -2.11 -14.30 1.50
C PRO A 71 -2.31 -14.35 -0.01
N ASN A 72 -3.38 -14.99 -0.50
CA ASN A 72 -3.72 -14.85 -1.92
C ASN A 72 -4.17 -13.41 -2.21
N PRO A 73 -3.66 -12.77 -3.28
CA PRO A 73 -4.04 -11.41 -3.62
C PRO A 73 -5.52 -11.35 -4.03
N SER A 74 -6.25 -10.41 -3.45
CA SER A 74 -7.64 -10.16 -3.80
C SER A 74 -7.73 -9.48 -5.18
N PRO A 75 -8.78 -9.75 -5.99
CA PRO A 75 -9.08 -8.95 -7.17
C PRO A 75 -9.19 -7.48 -6.82
N ILE A 76 -8.68 -6.59 -7.67
CA ILE A 76 -8.62 -5.16 -7.39
C ILE A 76 -10.02 -4.56 -7.13
N GLU A 77 -11.05 -5.10 -7.80
CA GLU A 77 -12.45 -4.71 -7.68
C GLU A 77 -13.08 -5.09 -6.33
N SER A 78 -12.46 -6.03 -5.62
CA SER A 78 -12.93 -6.50 -4.31
C SER A 78 -12.26 -5.77 -3.14
N ILE A 79 -11.28 -4.90 -3.41
CA ILE A 79 -10.59 -4.13 -2.39
C ILE A 79 -11.55 -3.10 -1.80
N ASN A 80 -12.05 -3.41 -0.60
CA ASN A 80 -12.89 -2.49 0.14
C ASN A 80 -12.02 -1.47 0.87
N ILE A 81 -12.04 -0.23 0.38
CA ILE A 81 -11.40 0.90 1.02
C ILE A 81 -12.26 1.29 2.23
N LYS A 82 -11.97 0.70 3.41
CA LYS A 82 -12.51 1.23 4.66
C LYS A 82 -11.97 2.66 4.82
N ARG A 83 -12.87 3.64 4.74
CA ARG A 83 -12.56 5.06 4.97
C ARG A 83 -12.17 5.36 6.42
N ASP A 84 -12.28 4.38 7.32
CA ASP A 84 -11.85 4.43 8.71
C ASP A 84 -10.33 4.26 8.84
N ILE A 85 -9.57 4.99 8.02
CA ILE A 85 -8.18 5.24 8.35
C ILE A 85 -8.25 6.28 9.45
N ASP A 86 -7.57 6.02 10.56
CA ASP A 86 -7.20 7.02 11.58
C ASP A 86 -6.24 8.08 10.98
N ALA A 87 -6.57 8.58 9.80
CA ALA A 87 -5.88 9.65 9.14
C ALA A 87 -6.38 10.93 9.79
N VAL A 88 -5.44 11.66 10.37
CA VAL A 88 -5.66 13.00 10.93
C VAL A 88 -6.32 13.94 9.90
N ALA A 89 -6.24 13.62 8.60
CA ALA A 89 -6.93 14.29 7.52
C ALA A 89 -7.65 13.29 6.59
N GLN A 90 -8.83 13.66 6.10
CA GLN A 90 -9.56 12.87 5.10
C GLN A 90 -8.81 12.92 3.75
N PRO A 91 -8.51 11.78 3.10
CA PRO A 91 -7.85 11.78 1.81
C PRO A 91 -8.73 12.41 0.74
N PHE A 92 -8.16 13.30 -0.09
CA PHE A 92 -8.89 13.99 -1.15
C PHE A 92 -9.00 13.15 -2.43
N LYS A 93 -8.13 12.13 -2.56
CA LYS A 93 -8.11 11.19 -3.67
C LYS A 93 -7.64 9.83 -3.17
N ILE A 94 -8.22 8.77 -3.72
CA ILE A 94 -7.80 7.40 -3.47
C ILE A 94 -7.62 6.70 -4.82
N GLU A 95 -6.50 6.00 -4.99
CA GLU A 95 -6.25 5.13 -6.14
C GLU A 95 -5.92 3.73 -5.67
N ILE A 96 -6.29 2.73 -6.47
CA ILE A 96 -5.85 1.36 -6.27
C ILE A 96 -5.07 0.95 -7.51
N VAL A 97 -3.87 0.41 -7.33
CA VAL A 97 -3.01 -0.02 -8.44
C VAL A 97 -2.42 -1.39 -8.09
N ASN A 98 -2.40 -2.29 -9.07
CA ASN A 98 -1.67 -3.53 -8.92
C ASN A 98 -0.17 -3.28 -9.05
N ILE A 99 0.57 -3.67 -8.02
CA ILE A 99 2.03 -3.62 -8.00
C ILE A 99 2.55 -5.02 -8.28
N LEU A 100 3.49 -5.12 -9.22
CA LEU A 100 4.10 -6.38 -9.66
C LEU A 100 5.59 -6.41 -9.28
N LEU A 101 6.07 -7.59 -8.88
CA LEU A 101 7.47 -7.93 -8.62
C LEU A 101 7.93 -9.10 -9.50
#